data_AF-A0A1E3PPS1-F1
#
_entry.id   AF-A0A1E3PPS1-F1
#
_cell.length_a   1.000
_cell.length_b   1.000
_cell.length_c   1.000
_cell.angle_alpha   90.00
_cell.angle_beta   90.00
_cell.angle_gamma   90.00
#
_symmetry.space_group_name_H-M   'P 1'
#
loop_
_entity.id
_entity.type
_entity.pdbx_description
1 polymer ?
#
loop_
_entity_poly.entity_id
_entity_poly.type
_entity_poly.pdbx_seq_one_letter_code
_entity_poly.pdbx_strand_id
1 'polypeptide(L)'
;VSTKEILLNSATTALYLVSTPEQIYSLYDLSALYLVHNQFKLKEDDRCTLLEQHFYLSLLTGNNQEAKVMLQRLTDRFGVESSRIGILMASYLESTEGDNAMLEYLNTREETDFASKKKRAGLLKHSPGNEKSYIQALVKYLEYNPLDPEAWSELAETYYKTGNYPQAIYSLEEILLQLPQTYNIYARIGEIYNAKASTKSGNIGVKDKDATYRDLQLAVTNFSRSVELCPVYVRGWSGL
;
A
#
# COMPACT_ATOMS: atom_id res chain seq x y z
N VAL A 1 6.94 24.51 -12.88
CA VAL A 1 7.40 23.18 -12.40
C VAL A 1 8.07 22.50 -13.57
N SER A 2 9.30 22.02 -13.41
CA SER A 2 10.01 21.34 -14.51
C SER A 2 9.40 19.95 -14.77
N THR A 3 9.44 19.46 -16.02
CA THR A 3 8.96 18.09 -16.35
C THR A 3 9.60 17.03 -15.46
N LYS A 4 10.88 17.23 -15.11
CA LYS A 4 11.62 16.39 -14.18
C LYS A 4 10.97 16.33 -12.80
N GLU A 5 10.62 17.49 -12.23
CA GLU A 5 9.98 17.57 -10.90
C GLU A 5 8.62 16.89 -10.88
N ILE A 6 7.83 17.02 -11.96
CA ILE A 6 6.52 16.36 -12.06
C ILE A 6 6.69 14.84 -12.02
N LEU A 7 7.60 14.31 -12.85
CA LEU A 7 7.87 12.88 -12.92
C LEU A 7 8.45 12.35 -11.60
N LEU A 8 9.45 13.02 -11.02
CA LEU A 8 10.01 12.61 -9.74
C LEU A 8 9.00 12.67 -8.61
N ASN A 9 8.20 13.75 -8.53
CA ASN A 9 7.17 13.85 -7.51
C ASN A 9 6.15 12.71 -7.66
N SER A 10 5.65 12.47 -8.88
CA SER A 10 4.72 11.38 -9.14
C SER A 10 5.29 9.98 -8.87
N ALA A 11 6.60 9.78 -9.07
CA ALA A 11 7.30 8.55 -8.68
C ALA A 11 7.37 8.42 -7.15
N THR A 12 7.78 9.47 -6.44
CA THR A 12 7.92 9.44 -4.97
C THR A 12 6.59 9.29 -4.25
N THR A 13 5.51 9.85 -4.78
CA THR A 13 4.16 9.72 -4.20
C THR A 13 3.41 8.50 -4.74
N ALA A 14 4.03 7.68 -5.60
CA ALA A 14 3.40 6.55 -6.29
C ALA A 14 2.03 6.91 -6.91
N LEU A 15 1.94 8.11 -7.53
CA LEU A 15 0.66 8.69 -7.99
C LEU A 15 -0.09 7.76 -8.95
N TYR A 16 0.66 7.00 -9.75
CA TYR A 16 0.13 6.04 -10.74
C TYR A 16 -0.74 4.93 -10.14
N LEU A 17 -0.72 4.69 -8.83
CA LEU A 17 -1.60 3.73 -8.15
C LEU A 17 -3.02 4.27 -7.89
N VAL A 18 -3.20 5.60 -7.89
CA VAL A 18 -4.47 6.28 -7.57
C VAL A 18 -5.03 7.05 -8.77
N SER A 19 -4.20 7.27 -9.80
CA SER A 19 -4.55 7.98 -11.03
C SER A 19 -5.61 7.27 -11.87
N THR A 20 -6.35 8.06 -12.65
CA THR A 20 -7.27 7.54 -13.68
C THR A 20 -6.49 6.99 -14.88
N PRO A 21 -7.10 6.12 -15.72
CA PRO A 21 -6.44 5.60 -16.92
C PRO A 21 -5.89 6.70 -17.85
N GLU A 22 -6.64 7.78 -18.07
CA GLU A 22 -6.19 8.93 -18.88
C GLU A 22 -4.94 9.61 -18.29
N GLN A 23 -4.89 9.76 -16.97
CA GLN A 23 -3.73 10.31 -16.27
C GLN A 23 -2.53 9.37 -16.37
N ILE A 24 -2.76 8.05 -16.33
CA ILE A 24 -1.70 7.05 -16.51
C ILE A 24 -1.11 7.13 -17.92
N TYR A 25 -1.94 7.19 -18.96
CA TYR A 25 -1.47 7.32 -20.35
C TYR A 25 -0.68 8.63 -20.57
N SER A 26 -1.20 9.76 -20.08
CA SER A 26 -0.48 11.04 -20.21
C SER A 26 0.86 11.04 -19.45
N LEU A 27 0.92 10.42 -18.27
CA LEU A 27 2.16 10.28 -17.50
C LEU A 27 3.14 9.32 -18.18
N TYR A 28 2.65 8.24 -18.78
CA TYR A 28 3.42 7.31 -19.59
C TYR A 28 4.08 8.04 -20.77
N ASP A 29 3.32 8.78 -21.58
CA ASP A 29 3.85 9.52 -22.74
C ASP A 29 4.90 10.54 -22.31
N LEU A 30 4.63 11.27 -21.22
CA LEU A 30 5.56 12.24 -20.65
C LEU A 30 6.87 11.57 -20.21
N SER A 31 6.78 10.42 -19.53
CA SER A 31 7.94 9.67 -19.04
C SER A 31 8.77 9.10 -20.20
N ALA A 32 8.13 8.56 -21.25
CA ALA A 32 8.78 8.03 -22.44
C ALA A 32 9.59 9.10 -23.16
N LEU A 33 8.95 10.25 -23.46
CA LEU A 33 9.62 11.39 -24.12
C LEU A 33 10.79 11.91 -23.27
N TYR A 34 10.58 12.05 -21.97
CA TYR A 34 11.59 12.61 -21.08
C TYR A 34 12.83 11.71 -20.97
N LEU A 35 12.65 10.38 -20.84
CA LEU A 35 13.73 9.41 -20.74
C LEU A 35 14.57 9.34 -22.02
N VAL A 36 13.93 9.41 -23.20
CA VAL A 36 14.63 9.43 -24.50
C VAL A 36 15.51 10.67 -24.64
N HIS A 37 15.00 11.85 -24.29
CA HIS A 37 15.74 13.10 -24.49
C HIS A 37 16.83 13.37 -23.44
N ASN A 38 16.71 12.82 -22.23
CA ASN A 38 17.57 13.19 -21.09
C ASN A 38 18.42 12.05 -20.51
N GLN A 39 18.52 10.91 -21.19
CA GLN A 39 19.20 9.70 -20.69
C GLN A 39 20.61 9.95 -20.11
N PHE A 40 21.39 10.86 -20.72
CA PHE A 40 22.77 11.16 -20.32
C PHE A 40 22.92 12.39 -19.42
N LYS A 41 21.85 13.15 -19.20
CA LYS A 41 21.86 14.39 -18.38
C LYS A 41 21.36 14.17 -16.95
N LEU A 42 20.70 13.05 -16.71
CA LEU A 42 20.12 12.72 -15.41
C LEU A 42 21.18 12.22 -14.44
N LYS A 43 21.05 12.64 -13.18
CA LYS A 43 21.73 11.98 -12.08
C LYS A 43 21.28 10.52 -12.02
N GLU A 44 22.17 9.66 -11.58
CA GLU A 44 21.92 8.22 -11.62
C GLU A 44 20.70 7.81 -10.78
N ASP A 45 20.56 8.34 -9.57
CA ASP A 45 19.43 8.05 -8.68
C ASP A 45 18.08 8.46 -9.30
N ASP A 46 18.04 9.66 -9.90
CA ASP A 46 16.86 10.18 -10.59
C ASP A 46 16.53 9.27 -11.79
N ARG A 47 17.55 8.85 -12.54
CA ARG A 47 17.37 7.97 -13.70
C ARG A 47 16.80 6.63 -13.28
N CYS A 48 17.32 5.99 -12.25
CA CYS A 48 16.82 4.71 -11.76
C CYS A 48 15.38 4.82 -11.24
N THR A 49 15.05 5.90 -10.53
CA THR A 49 13.69 6.18 -10.06
C THR A 49 12.71 6.32 -11.21
N LEU A 50 13.08 7.06 -12.25
CA LEU A 50 12.24 7.26 -13.43
C LEU A 50 12.12 6.01 -14.30
N LEU A 51 13.18 5.20 -14.41
CA LEU A 51 13.11 3.91 -15.11
C LEU A 51 12.14 2.94 -14.42
N GLU A 52 12.14 2.92 -13.09
CA GLU A 52 11.20 2.10 -12.33
C GLU A 52 9.76 2.60 -12.43
N GLN A 53 9.55 3.91 -12.35
CA GLN A 53 8.24 4.50 -12.59
C GLN A 53 7.75 4.14 -14.00
N HIS A 54 8.60 4.31 -15.01
CA HIS A 54 8.26 3.99 -16.39
C HIS A 54 7.97 2.49 -16.58
N PHE A 55 8.70 1.61 -15.88
CA PHE A 55 8.39 0.17 -15.84
C PHE A 55 6.95 -0.09 -15.38
N TYR A 56 6.52 0.50 -14.24
CA TYR A 56 5.15 0.32 -13.75
C TYR A 56 4.12 0.92 -14.69
N LEU A 57 4.39 2.10 -15.27
CA LEU A 57 3.50 2.72 -16.26
C LEU A 57 3.36 1.84 -17.51
N SER A 58 4.46 1.30 -18.04
CA SER A 58 4.43 0.38 -19.18
C SER A 58 3.60 -0.88 -18.90
N LEU A 59 3.65 -1.44 -17.69
CA LEU A 59 2.78 -2.56 -17.31
C LEU A 59 1.30 -2.13 -17.27
N LEU A 60 1.00 -0.99 -16.65
CA LEU A 60 -0.37 -0.47 -16.54
C LEU A 60 -0.99 -0.11 -17.91
N THR A 61 -0.18 0.29 -18.89
CA THR A 61 -0.63 0.60 -20.25
C THR A 61 -0.59 -0.61 -21.20
N GLY A 62 -0.11 -1.78 -20.76
CA GLY A 62 -0.01 -3.00 -21.56
C GLY A 62 1.22 -3.10 -22.47
N ASN A 63 2.19 -2.20 -22.32
CA ASN A 63 3.43 -2.17 -23.11
C ASN A 63 4.52 -3.08 -22.52
N ASN A 64 4.27 -4.39 -22.51
CA ASN A 64 5.13 -5.39 -21.85
C ASN A 64 6.57 -5.42 -22.39
N GLN A 65 6.78 -5.14 -23.68
CA GLN A 65 8.13 -5.11 -24.26
C GLN A 65 8.98 -3.99 -23.66
N GLU A 66 8.41 -2.80 -23.45
CA GLU A 66 9.14 -1.68 -22.84
C GLU A 66 9.41 -1.93 -21.36
N ALA A 67 8.42 -2.47 -20.64
CA ALA A 67 8.60 -2.90 -19.25
C ALA A 67 9.78 -3.87 -19.13
N LYS A 68 9.88 -4.86 -20.03
CA LYS A 68 11.00 -5.81 -20.05
C LYS A 68 12.35 -5.11 -20.26
N VAL A 69 12.43 -4.12 -21.16
CA VAL A 69 13.67 -3.36 -21.39
C VAL A 69 14.06 -2.55 -20.14
N MET A 70 13.10 -1.91 -19.46
CA MET A 70 13.38 -1.17 -18.23
C MET A 70 13.87 -2.11 -17.12
N LEU A 71 13.21 -3.26 -16.97
CA LEU A 71 13.60 -4.31 -16.02
C LEU A 71 15.02 -4.83 -16.29
N GLN A 72 15.36 -5.10 -17.55
CA GLN A 72 16.72 -5.52 -17.92
C GLN A 72 17.75 -4.46 -17.55
N ARG A 73 17.51 -3.18 -17.89
CA ARG A 73 18.43 -2.08 -17.53
C ARG A 73 18.65 -1.95 -16.03
N LEU A 74 17.59 -2.11 -15.24
CA LEU A 74 17.67 -2.06 -13.77
C LEU A 74 18.38 -3.31 -13.23
N THR A 75 18.13 -4.48 -13.81
CA THR A 75 18.78 -5.74 -13.43
C THR A 75 20.28 -5.72 -13.73
N ASP A 76 20.69 -5.22 -14.90
CA ASP A 76 22.10 -5.08 -15.28
C ASP A 76 22.85 -4.13 -14.32
N ARG A 77 22.14 -3.15 -13.76
CA ARG A 77 22.72 -2.18 -12.83
C ARG A 77 22.81 -2.69 -11.40
N PHE A 78 21.76 -3.33 -10.89
CA PHE A 78 21.64 -3.66 -9.46
C PHE A 78 21.83 -5.15 -9.15
N GLY A 79 21.87 -6.00 -10.18
CA GLY A 79 21.93 -7.45 -10.05
C GLY A 79 20.59 -8.10 -9.71
N VAL A 80 20.49 -9.39 -10.03
CA VAL A 80 19.29 -10.22 -9.81
C VAL A 80 19.00 -10.48 -8.32
N GLU A 81 20.01 -10.33 -7.46
CA GLU A 81 19.88 -10.61 -6.02
C GLU A 81 19.11 -9.53 -5.27
N SER A 82 19.04 -8.31 -5.82
CA SER A 82 18.36 -7.18 -5.20
C SER A 82 16.86 -7.48 -5.00
N SER A 83 16.37 -7.33 -3.76
CA SER A 83 14.93 -7.44 -3.45
C SER A 83 14.07 -6.57 -4.35
N ARG A 84 14.54 -5.36 -4.69
CA ARG A 84 13.81 -4.44 -5.57
C ARG A 84 13.66 -5.00 -6.98
N ILE A 85 14.72 -5.59 -7.53
CA ILE A 85 14.67 -6.27 -8.84
C ILE A 85 13.78 -7.50 -8.77
N GLY A 86 13.81 -8.26 -7.66
CA GLY A 86 12.89 -9.36 -7.40
C GLY A 86 11.43 -8.94 -7.50
N ILE A 87 11.05 -7.81 -6.90
CA ILE A 87 9.67 -7.29 -6.99
C ILE A 87 9.29 -6.85 -8.40
N LEU A 88 10.20 -6.21 -9.12
CA LEU A 88 9.95 -5.80 -10.51
C LEU A 88 9.78 -7.03 -11.41
N MET A 89 10.64 -8.04 -11.28
CA MET A 89 10.51 -9.30 -11.99
C MET A 89 9.20 -10.01 -11.65
N ALA A 90 8.86 -10.10 -10.37
CA ALA A 90 7.60 -10.68 -9.93
C ALA A 90 6.38 -9.96 -10.52
N SER A 91 6.38 -8.62 -10.53
CA SER A 91 5.29 -7.81 -11.09
C SER A 91 5.19 -7.93 -12.62
N TYR A 92 6.33 -8.10 -13.30
CA TYR A 92 6.38 -8.38 -14.73
C TYR A 92 5.75 -9.75 -15.03
N LEU A 93 6.19 -10.80 -14.33
CA LEU A 93 5.66 -12.17 -14.51
C LEU A 93 4.16 -12.24 -14.20
N GLU A 94 3.70 -11.57 -13.14
CA GLU A 94 2.28 -11.42 -12.80
C GLU A 94 1.47 -10.85 -13.97
N SER A 95 2.00 -9.81 -14.63
CA SER A 95 1.32 -9.14 -15.74
C SER A 95 1.36 -9.92 -17.06
N THR A 96 2.40 -10.73 -17.29
CA THR A 96 2.59 -11.42 -18.59
C THR A 96 2.22 -12.89 -18.59
N GLU A 97 2.50 -13.60 -17.50
CA GLU A 97 2.39 -15.06 -17.37
C GLU A 97 1.41 -15.48 -16.25
N GLY A 98 0.99 -14.52 -15.41
CA GLY A 98 0.00 -14.71 -14.36
C GLY A 98 0.57 -15.07 -13.00
N ASP A 99 -0.32 -15.17 -12.02
CA ASP A 99 0.02 -15.33 -10.59
C ASP A 99 0.89 -16.55 -10.29
N ASN A 100 0.69 -17.65 -11.03
CA ASN A 100 1.46 -18.89 -10.83
C ASN A 100 2.94 -18.72 -11.18
N ALA A 101 3.25 -18.04 -12.29
CA ALA A 101 4.63 -17.77 -12.71
C ALA A 101 5.33 -16.82 -11.73
N MET A 102 4.61 -15.80 -11.26
CA MET A 102 5.10 -14.94 -10.19
C MET A 102 5.40 -15.74 -8.92
N LEU A 103 4.49 -16.62 -8.49
CA LEU A 103 4.66 -17.41 -7.28
C LEU A 103 5.85 -18.38 -7.39
N GLU A 104 6.00 -19.04 -8.53
CA GLU A 104 7.15 -19.92 -8.81
C GLU A 104 8.47 -19.15 -8.67
N TYR A 105 8.55 -17.97 -9.30
CA TYR A 105 9.72 -17.09 -9.17
C TYR A 105 9.98 -16.66 -7.72
N LEU A 106 8.96 -16.17 -7.01
CA LEU A 106 9.11 -15.70 -5.63
C LEU A 106 9.45 -16.83 -4.64
N ASN A 107 9.16 -18.10 -4.96
CA ASN A 107 9.57 -19.25 -4.17
C ASN A 107 11.05 -19.60 -4.35
N THR A 108 11.70 -19.15 -5.43
CA THR A 108 13.16 -19.30 -5.63
C THR A 108 13.97 -18.26 -4.85
N ARG A 109 13.32 -17.22 -4.33
CA ARG A 109 13.96 -16.14 -3.58
C ARG A 109 14.27 -16.56 -2.14
N GLU A 110 15.35 -16.01 -1.60
CA GLU A 110 15.78 -16.24 -0.22
C GLU A 110 14.70 -15.89 0.81
N GLU A 111 14.64 -16.64 1.91
CA GLU A 111 13.67 -16.36 2.97
C GLU A 111 13.94 -15.04 3.69
N THR A 112 15.15 -14.48 3.61
CA THR A 112 15.49 -13.18 4.17
C THR A 112 14.95 -12.02 3.32
N ASP A 113 14.46 -12.29 2.10
CA ASP A 113 13.86 -11.27 1.23
C ASP A 113 12.42 -10.96 1.66
N PHE A 114 12.28 -10.04 2.62
CA PHE A 114 11.00 -9.60 3.15
C PHE A 114 10.10 -8.98 2.08
N ALA A 115 10.66 -8.28 1.10
CA ALA A 115 9.87 -7.72 0.01
C ALA A 115 9.16 -8.84 -0.77
N SER A 116 9.91 -9.88 -1.14
CA SER A 116 9.35 -11.06 -1.83
C SER A 116 8.29 -11.76 -0.99
N LYS A 117 8.50 -11.90 0.33
CA LYS A 117 7.48 -12.43 1.26
C LYS A 117 6.20 -11.58 1.26
N LYS A 118 6.32 -10.25 1.30
CA LYS A 118 5.18 -9.34 1.25
C LYS A 118 4.40 -9.47 -0.06
N LYS A 119 5.10 -9.49 -1.20
CA LYS A 119 4.48 -9.65 -2.53
C LYS A 119 3.73 -10.98 -2.65
N ARG A 120 4.29 -12.08 -2.12
CA ARG A 120 3.59 -13.38 -2.04
C ARG A 120 2.30 -13.32 -1.23
N ALA A 121 2.31 -12.64 -0.09
CA ALA A 121 1.10 -12.47 0.72
C ALA A 121 0.03 -11.66 -0.04
N GLY A 122 0.43 -10.69 -0.85
CA GLY A 122 -0.46 -9.87 -1.69
C GLY A 122 -1.36 -10.67 -2.64
N LEU A 123 -0.93 -11.85 -3.11
CA LEU A 123 -1.77 -12.72 -3.96
C LEU A 123 -3.05 -13.16 -3.26
N LEU A 124 -2.97 -13.40 -1.94
CA LEU A 124 -4.12 -13.86 -1.16
C LEU A 124 -5.20 -12.78 -1.04
N LYS A 125 -4.84 -11.50 -1.22
CA LYS A 125 -5.73 -10.34 -1.10
C LYS A 125 -6.84 -10.35 -2.14
N HIS A 126 -6.55 -10.78 -3.37
CA HIS A 126 -7.49 -10.71 -4.50
C HIS A 126 -8.36 -11.98 -4.66
N SER A 127 -8.04 -13.03 -3.90
CA SER A 127 -8.80 -14.28 -3.93
C SER A 127 -9.96 -14.24 -2.92
N PRO A 128 -11.23 -14.31 -3.34
CA PRO A 128 -12.36 -14.29 -2.42
C PRO A 128 -12.34 -15.50 -1.47
N GLY A 129 -12.63 -15.29 -0.19
CA GLY A 129 -12.65 -16.35 0.82
C GLY A 129 -11.29 -16.68 1.45
N ASN A 130 -10.21 -16.02 1.00
CA ASN A 130 -8.86 -16.20 1.54
C ASN A 130 -8.49 -15.20 2.64
N GLU A 131 -9.45 -14.45 3.21
CA GLU A 131 -9.17 -13.40 4.20
C GLU A 131 -8.43 -13.96 5.43
N LYS A 132 -8.78 -15.17 5.88
CA LYS A 132 -8.10 -15.84 6.99
C LYS A 132 -6.65 -16.18 6.65
N SER A 133 -6.40 -16.73 5.47
CA SER A 133 -5.06 -17.08 5.00
C SER A 133 -4.20 -15.82 4.81
N TYR A 134 -4.81 -14.74 4.31
CA TYR A 134 -4.14 -13.45 4.14
C TYR A 134 -3.77 -12.82 5.49
N ILE A 135 -4.67 -12.86 6.48
CA ILE A 135 -4.37 -12.44 7.86
C ILE A 135 -3.17 -13.24 8.40
N GLN A 136 -3.18 -14.56 8.27
CA GLN A 136 -2.08 -15.40 8.74
C GLN A 136 -0.75 -15.07 8.05
N ALA A 137 -0.77 -14.82 6.73
CA ALA A 137 0.41 -14.42 5.98
C ALA A 137 0.95 -13.06 6.41
N LEU A 138 0.08 -12.07 6.64
CA LEU A 138 0.46 -10.74 7.12
C LEU A 138 1.00 -10.77 8.55
N VAL A 139 0.36 -11.51 9.47
CA VAL A 139 0.86 -11.68 10.84
C VAL A 139 2.25 -12.31 10.82
N LYS A 140 2.43 -13.41 10.07
CA LYS A 140 3.74 -14.05 9.93
C LYS A 140 4.76 -13.10 9.30
N TYR A 141 4.39 -12.26 8.34
CA TYR A 141 5.28 -11.26 7.76
C TYR A 141 5.71 -10.21 8.79
N LEU A 142 4.77 -9.69 9.58
CA LEU A 142 5.01 -8.67 10.60
C LEU A 142 5.84 -9.18 11.77
N GLU A 143 5.85 -10.49 12.04
CA GLU A 143 6.81 -11.10 12.98
C GLU A 143 8.27 -10.87 12.56
N TYR A 144 8.55 -10.79 11.25
CA TYR A 144 9.88 -10.50 10.72
C TYR A 144 10.13 -9.01 10.49
N ASN A 145 9.11 -8.26 10.04
CA ASN A 145 9.22 -6.83 9.75
C ASN A 145 8.11 -6.02 10.46
N PRO A 146 8.24 -5.80 11.78
CA PRO A 146 7.21 -5.10 12.55
C PRO A 146 7.14 -3.59 12.27
N LEU A 147 8.14 -3.02 11.58
CA LEU A 147 8.24 -1.60 11.27
C LEU A 147 7.69 -1.25 9.88
N ASP A 148 6.76 -2.05 9.37
CA ASP A 148 6.08 -1.83 8.08
C ASP A 148 4.65 -1.30 8.31
N PRO A 149 4.45 0.03 8.31
CA PRO A 149 3.13 0.61 8.55
C PRO A 149 2.12 0.28 7.45
N GLU A 150 2.57 0.01 6.21
CA GLU A 150 1.69 -0.39 5.12
C GLU A 150 1.12 -1.80 5.38
N ALA A 151 1.95 -2.74 5.81
CA ALA A 151 1.50 -4.09 6.16
C ALA A 151 0.54 -4.09 7.36
N TRP A 152 0.80 -3.27 8.39
CA TRP A 152 -0.14 -3.06 9.49
C TRP A 152 -1.47 -2.47 9.01
N SER A 153 -1.44 -1.54 8.06
CA SER A 153 -2.65 -0.95 7.48
C SER A 153 -3.46 -1.98 6.68
N GLU A 154 -2.79 -2.85 5.92
CA GLU A 154 -3.46 -3.95 5.20
C GLU A 154 -4.09 -4.97 6.16
N LEU A 155 -3.38 -5.29 7.25
CA LEU A 155 -3.88 -6.18 8.28
C LEU A 155 -5.12 -5.58 8.98
N ALA A 156 -5.06 -4.30 9.32
CA ALA A 156 -6.18 -3.57 9.91
C ALA A 156 -7.43 -3.59 9.00
N GLU A 157 -7.25 -3.33 7.71
CA GLU A 157 -8.35 -3.33 6.75
C GLU A 157 -8.96 -4.73 6.57
N THR A 158 -8.13 -5.77 6.58
CA THR A 158 -8.59 -7.16 6.47
C THR A 158 -9.35 -7.59 7.74
N TYR A 159 -8.89 -7.19 8.92
CA TYR A 159 -9.63 -7.39 10.16
C TYR A 159 -10.96 -6.63 10.20
N TYR A 160 -10.97 -5.39 9.72
CA TYR A 160 -12.20 -4.59 9.61
C TYR A 160 -13.24 -5.28 8.73
N LYS A 161 -12.85 -5.74 7.52
CA LYS A 161 -13.73 -6.45 6.59
C LYS A 161 -14.30 -7.75 7.16
N THR A 162 -13.56 -8.42 8.04
CA THR A 162 -13.98 -9.66 8.71
C THR A 162 -14.73 -9.42 10.03
N GLY A 163 -14.97 -8.16 10.42
CA GLY A 163 -15.67 -7.78 11.65
C GLY A 163 -14.83 -7.86 12.93
N ASN A 164 -13.53 -8.14 12.81
CA ASN A 164 -12.58 -8.24 13.93
C ASN A 164 -12.09 -6.84 14.35
N TYR A 165 -13.01 -5.99 14.81
CA TYR A 165 -12.71 -4.59 15.12
C TYR A 165 -11.58 -4.37 16.15
N PRO A 166 -11.47 -5.12 17.26
CA PRO A 166 -10.39 -4.93 18.22
C PRO A 166 -8.99 -5.13 17.60
N GLN A 167 -8.83 -6.16 16.78
CA GLN A 167 -7.56 -6.47 16.10
C GLN A 167 -7.26 -5.44 15.00
N ALA A 168 -8.30 -4.93 14.34
CA ALA A 168 -8.14 -3.83 13.38
C ALA A 168 -7.62 -2.56 14.07
N ILE A 169 -8.18 -2.20 15.23
CA ILE A 169 -7.73 -1.03 16.02
C ILE A 169 -6.29 -1.25 16.49
N TYR A 170 -5.96 -2.41 17.07
CA TYR A 170 -4.60 -2.74 17.50
C TYR A 170 -3.59 -2.56 16.36
N SER A 171 -3.91 -3.06 15.17
CA SER A 171 -3.05 -2.93 13.99
C SER A 171 -2.82 -1.47 13.59
N LEU A 172 -3.82 -0.59 13.76
CA LEU A 172 -3.67 0.84 13.50
C LEU A 172 -2.89 1.55 14.62
N GLU A 173 -3.02 1.11 15.87
CA GLU A 173 -2.23 1.64 16.99
C GLU A 173 -0.73 1.35 16.81
N GLU A 174 -0.36 0.18 16.29
CA GLU A 174 1.03 -0.14 15.92
C GLU A 174 1.61 0.83 14.88
N ILE A 175 0.78 1.32 13.95
CA ILE A 175 1.20 2.38 13.02
C ILE A 175 1.43 3.69 13.77
N LEU A 176 0.56 4.05 14.72
CA LEU A 176 0.71 5.27 15.51
C LEU A 176 1.92 5.26 16.45
N LEU A 177 2.36 4.08 16.91
CA LEU A 177 3.61 3.95 17.65
C LEU A 177 4.82 4.34 16.79
N GLN A 178 4.78 4.07 15.48
CA GLN A 178 5.84 4.40 14.53
C GLN A 178 5.70 5.82 14.00
N LEU A 179 4.48 6.24 13.68
CA LEU A 179 4.13 7.50 13.02
C LEU A 179 3.02 8.22 13.81
N PRO A 180 3.36 8.87 14.95
CA PRO A 180 2.37 9.42 15.88
C PRO A 180 1.59 10.64 15.37
N GLN A 181 1.99 11.22 14.24
CA GLN A 181 1.35 12.40 13.63
C GLN A 181 0.45 12.04 12.45
N THR A 182 0.14 10.76 12.26
CA THR A 182 -0.62 10.26 11.10
C THR A 182 -2.12 10.49 11.31
N TYR A 183 -2.59 11.71 11.02
CA TYR A 183 -3.96 12.17 11.23
C TYR A 183 -5.02 11.27 10.57
N ASN A 184 -4.72 10.69 9.41
CA ASN A 184 -5.63 9.78 8.69
C ASN A 184 -5.83 8.46 9.43
N ILE A 185 -4.85 7.98 10.19
CA ILE A 185 -4.97 6.75 10.99
C ILE A 185 -5.85 7.00 12.21
N TYR A 186 -5.73 8.16 12.87
CA TYR A 186 -6.67 8.55 13.94
C TYR A 186 -8.11 8.58 13.45
N ALA A 187 -8.39 9.20 12.29
CA ALA A 187 -9.73 9.16 11.72
C ALA A 187 -10.20 7.72 11.44
N ARG A 188 -9.32 6.87 10.90
CA ARG A 188 -9.66 5.47 10.61
C ARG A 188 -9.99 4.68 11.89
N ILE A 189 -9.26 4.88 12.98
CA ILE A 189 -9.59 4.29 14.28
C ILE A 189 -10.98 4.75 14.75
N GLY A 190 -11.27 6.05 14.62
CA GLY A 190 -12.58 6.61 14.95
C GLY A 190 -13.74 5.94 14.20
N GLU A 191 -13.56 5.71 12.89
CA GLU A 191 -14.54 4.99 12.06
C GLU A 191 -14.78 3.56 12.53
N ILE A 192 -13.71 2.85 12.90
CA ILE A 192 -13.81 1.46 13.35
C ILE A 192 -14.54 1.38 14.69
N TYR A 193 -14.30 2.33 15.61
CA TYR A 193 -15.08 2.42 16.85
C TYR A 193 -16.57 2.69 16.58
N ASN A 194 -16.90 3.57 15.64
CA ASN A 194 -18.29 3.82 15.22
C ASN A 194 -18.94 2.56 14.62
N ALA A 195 -18.24 1.83 13.77
CA ALA A 195 -18.72 0.56 13.20
C ALA A 195 -18.94 -0.49 14.31
N LYS A 196 -17.99 -0.62 15.23
CA LYS A 196 -18.07 -1.52 16.40
C LYS A 196 -19.24 -1.17 17.33
N ALA A 197 -19.54 0.11 17.53
CA ALA A 197 -20.70 0.55 18.30
C ALA A 197 -22.02 0.23 17.58
N SER A 198 -22.06 0.42 16.25
CA SER A 198 -23.26 0.19 15.43
C SER A 198 -23.68 -1.28 15.39
N THR A 199 -22.73 -2.22 15.34
CA THR A 199 -23.04 -3.67 15.33
C THR A 199 -23.70 -4.16 16.63
N LYS A 200 -23.41 -3.51 17.76
CA LYS A 200 -24.00 -3.86 19.06
C LYS A 200 -25.41 -3.32 19.25
N SER A 201 -25.82 -2.29 18.50
CA SER A 201 -27.10 -1.59 18.68
C SER A 201 -28.35 -2.44 18.42
N GLY A 202 -28.22 -3.61 17.76
CA GLY A 202 -29.35 -4.45 17.35
C GLY A 202 -29.96 -5.35 18.44
N ASN A 203 -29.29 -5.57 19.57
CA ASN A 203 -29.77 -6.39 20.68
C ASN A 203 -29.10 -5.92 21.99
N ILE A 204 -29.78 -5.16 22.84
CA ILE A 204 -29.10 -4.52 23.97
C ILE A 204 -29.88 -4.67 25.29
N GLY A 205 -29.23 -5.33 26.26
CA GLY A 205 -29.46 -5.16 27.69
C GLY A 205 -28.69 -3.93 28.24
N VAL A 206 -28.98 -3.50 29.47
CA VAL A 206 -28.44 -2.23 30.05
C VAL A 206 -26.90 -2.14 30.01
N LYS A 207 -26.18 -3.24 30.27
CA LYS A 207 -24.69 -3.27 30.26
C LYS A 207 -24.08 -3.05 28.87
N ASP A 208 -24.80 -3.42 27.81
CA ASP A 208 -24.32 -3.26 26.43
C ASP A 208 -24.43 -1.80 25.96
N LYS A 209 -25.29 -0.99 26.62
CA LYS A 209 -25.36 0.46 26.36
C LYS A 209 -24.11 1.18 26.82
N ASP A 210 -23.64 0.90 28.03
CA ASP A 210 -22.45 1.56 28.60
C ASP A 210 -21.19 1.29 27.75
N ALA A 211 -21.03 0.05 27.28
CA ALA A 211 -19.94 -0.32 26.38
C ALA A 211 -20.03 0.41 25.02
N THR A 212 -21.25 0.56 24.49
CA THR A 212 -21.50 1.28 23.24
C THR A 212 -21.19 2.77 23.37
N TYR A 213 -21.61 3.41 24.46
CA TYR A 213 -21.27 4.81 24.74
C TYR A 213 -19.76 5.02 24.86
N ARG A 214 -19.05 4.06 25.47
CA ARG A 214 -17.59 4.11 25.58
C ARG A 214 -16.89 4.00 24.22
N ASP A 215 -17.35 3.08 23.36
CA ASP A 215 -16.85 2.95 21.99
C ASP A 215 -17.10 4.26 21.19
N LEU A 216 -18.27 4.89 21.32
CA LEU A 216 -18.58 6.19 20.69
C LEU A 216 -17.71 7.34 21.22
N GLN A 217 -17.46 7.39 22.54
CA GLN A 217 -16.59 8.41 23.13
C GLN A 217 -15.15 8.28 22.59
N LEU A 218 -14.65 7.05 22.44
CA LEU A 218 -13.35 6.78 21.83
C LEU A 218 -13.33 7.19 20.35
N ALA A 219 -14.43 6.98 19.62
CA ALA A 219 -14.54 7.45 18.24
C ALA A 219 -14.38 8.97 18.15
N VAL A 220 -15.17 9.73 18.92
CA VAL A 220 -15.11 11.20 18.97
C VAL A 220 -13.71 11.70 19.36
N THR A 221 -13.06 11.04 20.34
CA THR A 221 -11.72 11.40 20.78
C THR A 221 -10.69 11.25 19.64
N ASN A 222 -10.78 10.15 18.89
CA ASN A 222 -9.88 9.89 17.76
C ASN A 222 -10.14 10.84 16.58
N PHE A 223 -11.40 11.15 16.25
CA PHE A 223 -11.71 12.16 15.24
C PHE A 223 -11.23 13.56 15.64
N SER A 224 -11.42 13.93 16.91
CA SER A 224 -10.92 15.19 17.45
C SER A 224 -9.40 15.30 17.31
N ARG A 225 -8.66 14.21 17.60
CA ARG A 225 -7.21 14.15 17.40
C ARG A 225 -6.81 14.26 15.93
N SER A 226 -7.57 13.64 15.03
CA SER A 226 -7.35 13.73 13.59
C SER A 226 -7.44 15.17 13.09
N VAL A 227 -8.49 15.91 13.46
CA VAL A 227 -8.67 17.30 13.03
C VAL A 227 -7.74 18.28 13.76
N GLU A 228 -7.32 17.96 14.99
CA GLU A 228 -6.28 18.71 15.70
C GLU A 228 -4.95 18.67 14.94
N LEU A 229 -4.56 17.49 14.43
CA LEU A 229 -3.34 17.31 13.65
C LEU A 229 -3.46 17.88 12.22
N CYS A 230 -4.65 17.79 11.60
CA CYS A 230 -4.91 18.30 10.26
C CYS A 230 -6.31 18.94 10.15
N PRO A 231 -6.42 20.26 10.37
CA PRO A 231 -7.72 20.96 10.38
C PRO A 231 -8.46 20.95 9.04
N VAL A 232 -7.77 20.70 7.92
CA VAL A 232 -8.37 20.62 6.58
C VAL A 232 -8.82 19.21 6.21
N TYR A 233 -8.61 18.22 7.08
CA TYR A 233 -8.94 16.84 6.77
C TYR A 233 -10.45 16.57 6.89
N VAL A 234 -11.14 16.64 5.75
CA VAL A 234 -12.60 16.49 5.64
C VAL A 234 -13.11 15.23 6.32
N ARG A 235 -12.43 14.09 6.12
CA ARG A 235 -12.83 12.80 6.68
C ARG A 235 -12.81 12.78 8.22
N GLY A 236 -11.91 13.55 8.84
CA GLY A 236 -11.90 13.73 10.30
C GLY A 236 -13.12 14.50 10.80
N TRP A 237 -13.45 15.61 10.13
CA TRP A 237 -14.63 16.41 10.47
C TRP A 237 -15.97 15.69 10.21
N SER A 238 -16.06 14.91 9.14
CA SER A 238 -17.25 14.11 8.84
C SER A 238 -17.56 13.04 9.88
N GLY A 239 -16.57 12.65 10.70
CA GLY A 239 -16.76 11.67 11.77
C GLY A 239 -17.23 12.25 13.11
N LEU A 240 -17.12 13.57 13.30
CA LEU A 240 -17.63 14.30 14.48
C LEU A 240 -19.09 14.69 14.28
#